data_AF-A0A8J4CSS6-F1
#
_entry.id   AF-A0A8J4CSS6-F1
#
_cell.length_a   1.000
_cell.length_b   1.000
_cell.length_c   1.000
_cell.angle_alpha   90.00
_cell.angle_beta   90.00
_cell.angle_gamma   90.00
#
_symmetry.space_group_name_H-M   'P 1'
#
loop_
_entity.id
_entity.type
_entity.pdbx_description
1 polymer ?
#
loop_
_entity_poly.entity_id
_entity_poly.type
_entity_poly.pdbx_seq_one_letter_code
_entity_poly.pdbx_strand_id
1 'polypeptide(L)'
;SPLPRSSLTLLRCDISTNAGHGAFVAGGGFLAVSDSVLYNNLGCGLEAEGTGSVLLAVGTRLIRNDAQGVRAALGAGLVMTRCCAMGNSRDGVAVEGAGSRAHLTRCESRENRESGLCVTGGGAVELSYSRLAANQHDGLAVGGTDSLAVAHSCVFNGNVAKGAVVCMGGSAELSECAVHCNGSKSAQVSDEESRLVLSRGCSLDRQPVAASGGALVHL
;
A
#
# COMPACT_ATOMS: atom_id res chain seq x y z
N SER A 1 2.51 11.53 24.33
CA SER A 1 1.18 11.35 23.71
C SER A 1 0.25 10.71 24.71
N PRO A 2 -1.05 11.08 24.79
CA PRO A 2 -2.00 10.34 25.62
C PRO A 2 -2.08 8.88 25.14
N LEU A 3 -2.27 7.95 26.08
CA LEU A 3 -2.44 6.53 25.78
C LEU A 3 -3.69 6.33 24.90
N PRO A 4 -3.69 5.34 23.98
CA PRO A 4 -4.86 5.05 23.15
C PRO A 4 -6.07 4.72 24.03
N ARG A 5 -7.26 5.14 23.59
CA ARG A 5 -8.51 4.98 24.37
C ARG A 5 -8.94 3.51 24.51
N SER A 6 -8.47 2.66 23.62
CA SER A 6 -8.65 1.21 23.64
C SER A 6 -7.46 0.55 22.95
N SER A 7 -7.08 -0.64 23.40
CA SER A 7 -5.98 -1.40 22.80
C SER A 7 -6.32 -2.89 22.69
N LEU A 8 -6.04 -3.49 21.53
CA LEU A 8 -6.13 -4.94 21.30
C LEU A 8 -4.78 -5.46 20.81
N THR A 9 -4.37 -6.63 21.29
CA THR A 9 -3.20 -7.36 20.78
C THR A 9 -3.62 -8.75 20.33
N LEU A 10 -3.24 -9.11 19.10
CA LEU A 10 -3.42 -10.42 18.50
C LEU A 10 -2.03 -11.02 18.24
N LEU A 11 -1.78 -12.22 18.75
CA LEU A 11 -0.48 -12.88 18.63
C LEU A 11 -0.70 -14.35 18.28
N ARG A 12 -0.14 -14.79 17.15
CA ARG A 12 -0.28 -16.17 16.66
C ARG A 12 -1.75 -16.60 16.56
N CYS A 13 -2.57 -15.74 15.99
CA CYS A 13 -3.98 -15.99 15.78
C CYS A 13 -4.26 -16.35 14.32
N ASP A 14 -5.25 -17.21 14.11
CA ASP A 14 -5.89 -17.44 12.82
C ASP A 14 -7.30 -16.85 12.87
N ILE A 15 -7.58 -15.86 12.01
CA ILE A 15 -8.85 -15.13 11.99
C ILE A 15 -9.43 -15.20 10.59
N SER A 16 -10.55 -15.92 10.45
CA SER A 16 -11.06 -16.23 9.12
C SER A 16 -12.56 -16.33 9.03
N THR A 17 -13.07 -16.18 7.81
CA THR A 17 -14.49 -16.44 7.48
C THR A 17 -15.45 -15.55 8.28
N ASN A 18 -14.97 -14.37 8.67
CA ASN A 18 -15.83 -13.36 9.27
C ASN A 18 -16.71 -12.70 8.19
N ALA A 19 -17.93 -12.37 8.58
CA ALA A 19 -18.85 -11.62 7.71
C ALA A 19 -18.42 -10.15 7.50
N GLY A 20 -17.42 -9.66 8.25
CA GLY A 20 -16.81 -8.35 8.11
C GLY A 20 -15.29 -8.45 8.05
N HIS A 21 -14.58 -7.50 8.66
CA HIS A 21 -13.12 -7.50 8.71
C HIS A 21 -12.57 -8.63 9.58
N GLY A 22 -11.31 -9.02 9.36
CA GLY A 22 -10.59 -9.90 10.28
C GLY A 22 -10.34 -9.21 11.62
N ALA A 23 -9.72 -8.03 11.61
CA ALA A 23 -9.67 -7.15 12.77
C ALA A 23 -9.74 -5.68 12.35
N PHE A 24 -10.41 -4.87 13.18
CA PHE A 24 -10.70 -3.47 12.90
C PHE A 24 -10.39 -2.61 14.12
N VAL A 25 -9.75 -1.46 13.92
CA VAL A 25 -9.51 -0.46 14.94
C VAL A 25 -9.98 0.91 14.49
N ALA A 26 -10.75 1.58 15.36
CA ALA A 26 -11.28 2.90 15.09
C ALA A 26 -11.33 3.75 16.37
N GLY A 27 -11.71 5.03 16.22
CA GLY A 27 -11.99 5.93 17.34
C GLY A 27 -10.78 6.27 18.22
N GLY A 28 -9.58 6.31 17.64
CA GLY A 28 -8.35 6.57 18.40
C GLY A 28 -7.81 5.33 19.14
N GLY A 29 -8.21 4.15 18.70
CA GLY A 29 -7.77 2.87 19.27
C GLY A 29 -6.40 2.44 18.74
N PHE A 30 -5.85 1.41 19.39
CA PHE A 30 -4.60 0.78 19.00
C PHE A 30 -4.78 -0.73 18.77
N LEU A 31 -4.33 -1.23 17.63
CA LEU A 31 -4.35 -2.66 17.31
C LEU A 31 -2.95 -3.13 16.96
N ALA A 32 -2.40 -4.05 17.75
CA ALA A 32 -1.17 -4.76 17.43
C ALA A 32 -1.49 -6.19 16.98
N VAL A 33 -0.93 -6.61 15.86
CA VAL A 33 -1.08 -7.95 15.30
C VAL A 33 0.29 -8.51 14.99
N SER A 34 0.60 -9.69 15.50
CA SER A 34 1.90 -10.32 15.30
C SER A 34 1.79 -11.80 14.98
N ASP A 35 2.59 -12.25 14.02
CA ASP A 35 2.74 -13.66 13.63
C ASP A 35 1.40 -14.37 13.40
N SER A 36 0.43 -13.67 12.81
CA SER A 36 -0.96 -14.11 12.68
C SER A 36 -1.37 -14.23 11.20
N VAL A 37 -2.45 -14.97 10.93
CA VAL A 37 -3.02 -15.12 9.59
C VAL A 37 -4.48 -14.66 9.61
N LEU A 38 -4.81 -13.69 8.76
CA LEU A 38 -6.18 -13.20 8.59
C LEU A 38 -6.63 -13.46 7.15
N TYR A 39 -7.60 -14.35 6.98
CA TYR A 39 -7.90 -14.91 5.66
C TYR A 39 -9.38 -15.20 5.39
N ASN A 40 -9.79 -15.13 4.13
CA ASN A 40 -11.17 -15.42 3.69
C ASN A 40 -12.24 -14.62 4.48
N ASN A 41 -11.94 -13.40 4.92
CA ASN A 41 -12.92 -12.51 5.53
C ASN A 41 -13.66 -11.73 4.44
N LEU A 42 -14.94 -11.41 4.64
CA LEU A 42 -15.72 -10.65 3.65
C LEU A 42 -15.34 -9.17 3.60
N GLY A 43 -14.74 -8.63 4.66
CA GLY A 43 -14.15 -7.29 4.69
C GLY A 43 -12.64 -7.32 4.44
N CYS A 44 -11.94 -6.31 4.98
CA CYS A 44 -10.48 -6.31 4.97
C CYS A 44 -9.90 -7.37 5.90
N GLY A 45 -8.69 -7.85 5.63
CA GLY A 45 -7.96 -8.65 6.63
C GLY A 45 -7.72 -7.83 7.90
N LEU A 46 -7.15 -6.64 7.73
CA LEU A 46 -6.89 -5.66 8.78
C LEU A 46 -7.38 -4.28 8.38
N GLU A 47 -7.91 -3.51 9.32
CA GLU A 47 -8.33 -2.15 9.04
C GLU A 47 -8.13 -1.19 10.21
N ALA A 48 -7.61 0.00 9.89
CA ALA A 48 -7.52 1.13 10.80
C ALA A 48 -8.29 2.31 10.20
N GLU A 49 -9.21 2.89 10.97
CA GLU A 49 -10.02 4.02 10.49
C GLU A 49 -10.11 5.15 11.52
N GLY A 50 -9.97 6.38 11.03
CA GLY A 50 -10.18 7.58 11.82
C GLY A 50 -8.91 8.10 12.50
N THR A 51 -8.88 9.41 12.70
CA THR A 51 -7.77 10.12 13.34
C THR A 51 -7.38 9.51 14.68
N GLY A 52 -6.08 9.22 14.82
CA GLY A 52 -5.50 8.66 16.04
C GLY A 52 -5.64 7.14 16.18
N SER A 53 -6.39 6.48 15.29
CA SER A 53 -6.40 5.02 15.23
C SER A 53 -5.08 4.53 14.65
N VAL A 54 -4.46 3.55 15.31
CA VAL A 54 -3.15 3.03 14.91
C VAL A 54 -3.20 1.51 14.82
N LEU A 55 -2.72 0.98 13.71
CA LEU A 55 -2.52 -0.44 13.48
C LEU A 55 -1.05 -0.76 13.29
N LEU A 56 -0.55 -1.72 14.06
CA LEU A 56 0.79 -2.27 13.94
C LEU A 56 0.70 -3.75 13.58
N ALA A 57 1.35 -4.16 12.49
CA ALA A 57 1.41 -5.54 12.05
C ALA A 57 2.86 -6.01 11.87
N VAL A 58 3.21 -7.16 12.42
CA VAL A 58 4.55 -7.77 12.30
C VAL A 58 4.43 -9.24 11.95
N GLY A 59 5.07 -9.70 10.86
CA GLY A 59 5.04 -11.12 10.50
C GLY A 59 3.65 -11.65 10.11
N THR A 60 2.69 -10.75 9.85
CA THR A 60 1.28 -11.09 9.59
C THR A 60 1.02 -11.40 8.12
N ARG A 61 0.14 -12.37 7.86
CA ARG A 61 -0.31 -12.75 6.51
C ARG A 61 -1.80 -12.41 6.32
N LEU A 62 -2.13 -11.74 5.22
CA LEU A 62 -3.46 -11.21 4.89
C LEU A 62 -3.89 -11.80 3.55
N ILE A 63 -4.70 -12.86 3.58
CA ILE A 63 -4.86 -13.77 2.44
C ILE A 63 -6.31 -13.86 1.98
N ARG A 64 -6.58 -13.60 0.69
CA ARG A 64 -7.89 -13.83 0.08
C ARG A 64 -9.06 -13.23 0.87
N ASN A 65 -8.87 -12.02 1.40
CA ASN A 65 -9.98 -11.25 1.94
C ASN A 65 -10.74 -10.61 0.79
N ASP A 66 -12.06 -10.45 0.94
CA ASP A 66 -12.94 -10.02 -0.16
C ASP A 66 -12.94 -8.50 -0.38
N ALA A 67 -12.25 -7.76 0.49
CA ALA A 67 -11.84 -6.38 0.27
C ALA A 67 -10.30 -6.28 0.15
N GLN A 68 -9.68 -5.31 0.81
CA GLN A 68 -8.23 -5.16 0.84
C GLN A 68 -7.57 -6.15 1.81
N GLY A 69 -6.29 -6.45 1.58
CA GLY A 69 -5.50 -7.16 2.58
C GLY A 69 -5.44 -6.36 3.89
N VAL A 70 -5.06 -5.09 3.77
CA VAL A 70 -5.09 -4.11 4.86
C VAL A 70 -5.44 -2.71 4.36
N ARG A 71 -6.20 -1.97 5.16
CA ARG A 71 -6.64 -0.60 4.85
C ARG A 71 -6.35 0.36 6.00
N ALA A 72 -5.79 1.53 5.70
CA ALA A 72 -5.68 2.66 6.63
C ALA A 72 -6.45 3.85 6.04
N ALA A 73 -7.47 4.32 6.75
CA ALA A 73 -8.39 5.31 6.23
C ALA A 73 -8.68 6.47 7.20
N LEU A 74 -9.08 7.62 6.65
CA LEU A 74 -9.63 8.76 7.40
C LEU A 74 -8.72 9.27 8.54
N GLY A 75 -7.40 9.38 8.30
CA GLY A 75 -6.45 9.89 9.29
C GLY A 75 -5.80 8.82 10.16
N ALA A 76 -5.97 7.54 9.82
CA ALA A 76 -5.39 6.43 10.56
C ALA A 76 -3.89 6.21 10.27
N GLY A 77 -3.19 5.65 11.26
CA GLY A 77 -1.79 5.23 11.14
C GLY A 77 -1.66 3.72 10.93
N LEU A 78 -0.75 3.32 10.04
CA LEU A 78 -0.42 1.92 9.76
C LEU A 78 1.09 1.69 9.78
N VAL A 79 1.55 0.68 10.51
CA VAL A 79 2.94 0.23 10.50
C VAL A 79 2.97 -1.26 10.20
N MET A 80 3.68 -1.66 9.15
CA MET A 80 3.83 -3.06 8.76
C MET A 80 5.29 -3.45 8.63
N THR A 81 5.67 -4.58 9.23
CA THR A 81 7.01 -5.14 9.11
C THR A 81 6.96 -6.62 8.81
N ARG A 82 7.61 -7.05 7.72
CA ARG A 82 7.64 -8.48 7.31
C ARG A 82 6.25 -9.09 7.12
N CYS A 83 5.30 -8.29 6.61
CA CYS A 83 3.94 -8.72 6.35
C CYS A 83 3.73 -9.11 4.89
N CYS A 84 2.74 -9.96 4.64
CA CYS A 84 2.36 -10.38 3.29
C CYS A 84 0.86 -10.19 3.05
N ALA A 85 0.49 -9.37 2.06
CA ALA A 85 -0.87 -9.24 1.55
C ALA A 85 -1.00 -9.97 0.22
N MET A 86 -1.82 -11.03 0.15
CA MET A 86 -1.81 -11.95 -0.98
C MET A 86 -3.22 -12.35 -1.42
N GLY A 87 -3.48 -12.25 -2.73
CA GLY A 87 -4.70 -12.82 -3.32
C GLY A 87 -6.00 -12.15 -2.88
N ASN A 88 -5.96 -10.91 -2.39
CA ASN A 88 -7.16 -10.20 -1.94
C ASN A 88 -7.97 -9.69 -3.16
N SER A 89 -9.29 -9.57 -2.98
CA SER A 89 -10.23 -9.19 -4.05
C SER A 89 -10.15 -7.73 -4.48
N ARG A 90 -9.41 -6.89 -3.74
CA ARG A 90 -9.06 -5.50 -4.09
C ARG A 90 -7.54 -5.28 -4.03
N ASP A 91 -7.07 -4.14 -3.53
CA ASP A 91 -5.66 -3.89 -3.29
C ASP A 91 -5.10 -4.76 -2.15
N GLY A 92 -3.81 -5.08 -2.20
CA GLY A 92 -3.15 -5.72 -1.05
C GLY A 92 -3.02 -4.78 0.14
N VAL A 93 -2.64 -3.53 -0.11
CA VAL A 93 -2.57 -2.45 0.88
C VAL A 93 -3.22 -1.19 0.31
N ALA A 94 -4.13 -0.56 1.06
CA ALA A 94 -4.71 0.73 0.71
C ALA A 94 -4.50 1.77 1.82
N VAL A 95 -4.11 2.99 1.43
CA VAL A 95 -3.93 4.13 2.33
C VAL A 95 -4.70 5.31 1.76
N GLU A 96 -5.80 5.64 2.43
CA GLU A 96 -6.88 6.45 1.85
C GLU A 96 -7.24 7.63 2.76
N GLY A 97 -7.37 8.81 2.17
CA GLY A 97 -7.88 9.99 2.86
C GLY A 97 -6.81 10.80 3.58
N ALA A 98 -7.08 12.09 3.71
CA ALA A 98 -6.16 13.07 4.24
C ALA A 98 -5.70 12.71 5.67
N GLY A 99 -4.39 12.76 5.89
CA GLY A 99 -3.77 12.45 7.17
C GLY A 99 -3.56 10.96 7.43
N SER A 100 -4.07 10.05 6.60
CA SER A 100 -3.76 8.63 6.69
C SER A 100 -2.30 8.41 6.32
N ARG A 101 -1.57 7.64 7.15
CA ARG A 101 -0.13 7.42 6.98
C ARG A 101 0.23 5.95 7.15
N ALA A 102 1.07 5.42 6.26
CA ALA A 102 1.60 4.07 6.42
C ALA A 102 3.12 4.00 6.28
N HIS A 103 3.74 3.11 7.08
CA HIS A 103 5.17 2.79 7.02
C HIS A 103 5.31 1.29 6.82
N LEU A 104 5.85 0.87 5.67
CA LEU A 104 5.98 -0.53 5.27
C LEU A 104 7.45 -0.89 5.14
N THR A 105 7.89 -1.92 5.85
CA THR A 105 9.28 -2.38 5.81
C THR A 105 9.34 -3.89 5.58
N ARG A 106 10.08 -4.31 4.55
CA ARG A 106 10.23 -5.73 4.19
C ARG A 106 8.89 -6.44 3.98
N CYS A 107 7.92 -5.74 3.41
CA CYS A 107 6.59 -6.27 3.14
C CYS A 107 6.47 -6.79 1.72
N GLU A 108 5.50 -7.67 1.50
CA GLU A 108 5.14 -8.17 0.18
C GLU A 108 3.65 -7.97 -0.06
N SER A 109 3.30 -7.44 -1.24
CA SER A 109 1.93 -7.37 -1.71
C SER A 109 1.84 -7.98 -3.10
N ARG A 110 1.16 -9.13 -3.21
CA ARG A 110 1.14 -9.91 -4.45
C ARG A 110 -0.17 -10.57 -4.82
N GLU A 111 -0.34 -10.82 -6.11
CA GLU A 111 -1.48 -11.59 -6.64
C GLU A 111 -2.85 -11.01 -6.26
N ASN A 112 -2.92 -9.73 -5.90
CA ASN A 112 -4.17 -9.06 -5.58
C ASN A 112 -4.91 -8.68 -6.87
N ARG A 113 -6.23 -8.59 -6.81
CA ARG A 113 -7.09 -8.32 -7.98
C ARG A 113 -7.01 -6.89 -8.49
N GLU A 114 -6.60 -5.95 -7.63
CA GLU A 114 -6.31 -4.58 -8.04
C GLU A 114 -4.80 -4.31 -7.92
N SER A 115 -4.38 -3.34 -7.13
CA SER A 115 -2.98 -2.94 -7.02
C SER A 115 -2.26 -3.62 -5.85
N GLY A 116 -0.93 -3.65 -5.90
CA GLY A 116 -0.14 -4.07 -4.74
C GLY A 116 -0.28 -3.08 -3.58
N LEU A 117 -0.13 -1.79 -3.88
CA LEU A 117 -0.30 -0.68 -2.96
C LEU A 117 -1.05 0.45 -3.67
N CYS A 118 -2.16 0.90 -3.08
CA CYS A 118 -2.93 2.06 -3.53
C CYS A 118 -2.85 3.19 -2.48
N VAL A 119 -2.49 4.39 -2.92
CA VAL A 119 -2.42 5.59 -2.07
C VAL A 119 -3.29 6.68 -2.70
N THR A 120 -4.32 7.14 -1.98
CA THR A 120 -5.25 8.12 -2.53
C THR A 120 -5.88 9.06 -1.50
N GLY A 121 -6.52 10.12 -1.98
CA GLY A 121 -7.29 11.06 -1.19
C GLY A 121 -6.46 11.84 -0.16
N GLY A 122 -5.17 12.07 -0.41
CA GLY A 122 -4.26 12.73 0.52
C GLY A 122 -3.58 11.80 1.52
N GLY A 123 -3.61 10.48 1.26
CA GLY A 123 -2.85 9.49 2.03
C GLY A 123 -1.35 9.56 1.74
N ALA A 124 -0.51 9.18 2.70
CA ALA A 124 0.94 9.17 2.55
C ALA A 124 1.57 7.84 2.96
N VAL A 125 2.50 7.32 2.17
CA VAL A 125 3.18 6.05 2.43
C VAL A 125 4.68 6.14 2.28
N GLU A 126 5.40 5.58 3.24
CA GLU A 126 6.81 5.25 3.13
C GLU A 126 6.97 3.73 3.04
N LEU A 127 7.69 3.25 2.03
CA LEU A 127 7.88 1.84 1.74
C LEU A 127 9.36 1.55 1.49
N SER A 128 9.92 0.60 2.25
CA SER A 128 11.32 0.20 2.13
C SER A 128 11.50 -1.33 2.05
N TYR A 129 12.47 -1.77 1.25
CA TYR A 129 12.87 -3.18 1.12
C TYR A 129 11.70 -4.12 0.80
N SER A 130 10.69 -3.63 0.09
CA SER A 130 9.40 -4.28 -0.09
C SER A 130 9.17 -4.66 -1.56
N ARG A 131 8.23 -5.59 -1.77
CA ARG A 131 7.93 -6.12 -3.10
C ARG A 131 6.44 -6.00 -3.42
N LEU A 132 6.11 -5.39 -4.56
CA LEU A 132 4.75 -5.26 -5.10
C LEU A 132 4.69 -6.03 -6.43
N ALA A 133 4.14 -7.25 -6.42
CA ALA A 133 4.36 -8.17 -7.52
C ALA A 133 3.13 -8.96 -7.97
N ALA A 134 3.04 -9.27 -9.27
CA ALA A 134 2.01 -10.13 -9.83
C ALA A 134 0.55 -9.70 -9.53
N ASN A 135 0.33 -8.41 -9.25
CA ASN A 135 -1.02 -7.88 -9.06
C ASN A 135 -1.72 -7.70 -10.41
N GLN A 136 -3.04 -7.84 -10.43
CA GLN A 136 -3.83 -7.81 -11.66
C GLN A 136 -4.05 -6.40 -12.22
N HIS A 137 -3.64 -5.37 -11.48
CA HIS A 137 -3.52 -4.00 -11.97
C HIS A 137 -2.09 -3.49 -11.81
N ASP A 138 -1.86 -2.43 -11.02
CA ASP A 138 -0.56 -1.80 -10.87
C ASP A 138 0.21 -2.34 -9.65
N GLY A 139 1.54 -2.22 -9.65
CA GLY A 139 2.35 -2.51 -8.46
C GLY A 139 2.09 -1.45 -7.37
N LEU A 140 2.43 -0.21 -7.69
CA LEU A 140 2.16 1.00 -6.91
C LEU A 140 1.22 1.92 -7.69
N ALA A 141 0.11 2.34 -7.08
CA ALA A 141 -0.78 3.36 -7.61
C ALA A 141 -0.88 4.54 -6.62
N VAL A 142 -0.59 5.74 -7.10
CA VAL A 142 -0.72 6.99 -6.32
C VAL A 142 -1.62 7.94 -7.08
N GLY A 143 -2.79 8.25 -6.53
CA GLY A 143 -3.80 9.03 -7.22
C GLY A 143 -4.52 10.02 -6.32
N GLY A 144 -4.71 11.26 -6.78
CA GLY A 144 -5.43 12.29 -6.03
C GLY A 144 -4.48 13.28 -5.37
N THR A 145 -4.89 14.54 -5.34
CA THR A 145 -4.17 15.66 -4.72
C THR A 145 -3.65 15.29 -3.32
N ASP A 146 -2.43 15.72 -3.02
CA ASP A 146 -1.69 15.50 -1.77
C ASP A 146 -1.39 14.02 -1.43
N SER A 147 -1.71 13.08 -2.31
CA SER A 147 -1.34 11.68 -2.11
C SER A 147 0.14 11.49 -2.39
N LEU A 148 0.87 10.83 -1.49
CA LEU A 148 2.32 10.68 -1.57
C LEU A 148 2.78 9.25 -1.34
N ALA A 149 3.66 8.75 -2.20
CA ALA A 149 4.42 7.53 -1.92
C ALA A 149 5.93 7.76 -2.04
N VAL A 150 6.69 7.39 -1.01
CA VAL A 150 8.15 7.37 -1.04
C VAL A 150 8.61 5.91 -0.95
N ALA A 151 9.32 5.46 -1.97
CA ALA A 151 9.81 4.09 -2.09
C ALA A 151 11.33 4.04 -2.14
N HIS A 152 11.91 3.17 -1.31
CA HIS A 152 13.35 2.96 -1.25
C HIS A 152 13.71 1.46 -1.29
N SER A 153 14.65 1.06 -2.16
CA SER A 153 15.10 -0.34 -2.23
C SER A 153 13.95 -1.34 -2.47
N CYS A 154 13.00 -1.00 -3.33
CA CYS A 154 11.79 -1.81 -3.56
C CYS A 154 11.74 -2.45 -4.94
N VAL A 155 10.94 -3.50 -5.08
CA VAL A 155 10.78 -4.24 -6.34
C VAL A 155 9.32 -4.24 -6.77
N PHE A 156 9.04 -3.72 -7.96
CA PHE A 156 7.70 -3.70 -8.57
C PHE A 156 7.70 -4.51 -9.86
N ASN A 157 7.16 -5.74 -9.82
CA ASN A 157 7.34 -6.63 -10.95
C ASN A 157 6.22 -7.63 -11.23
N GLY A 158 6.05 -7.97 -12.51
CA GLY A 158 5.03 -8.94 -12.91
C GLY A 158 3.59 -8.42 -12.80
N ASN A 159 3.38 -7.13 -12.50
CA ASN A 159 2.04 -6.57 -12.41
C ASN A 159 1.44 -6.44 -13.82
N VAL A 160 0.17 -6.77 -13.98
CA VAL A 160 -0.49 -6.86 -15.30
C VAL A 160 -0.55 -5.50 -16.00
N ALA A 161 -0.76 -4.42 -15.27
CA ALA A 161 -0.74 -3.06 -15.81
C ALA A 161 0.65 -2.43 -15.67
N LYS A 162 0.88 -1.55 -14.69
CA LYS A 162 2.12 -0.78 -14.57
C LYS A 162 2.87 -1.18 -13.31
N GLY A 163 4.18 -0.99 -13.30
CA GLY A 163 4.97 -1.15 -12.08
C GLY A 163 4.67 -0.06 -11.06
N ALA A 164 4.70 1.20 -11.51
CA ALA A 164 4.26 2.36 -10.74
C ALA A 164 3.42 3.31 -11.61
N VAL A 165 2.33 3.83 -11.06
CA VAL A 165 1.49 4.87 -11.68
C VAL A 165 1.25 6.02 -10.72
N VAL A 166 1.34 7.24 -11.24
CA VAL A 166 1.01 8.47 -10.53
C VAL A 166 0.02 9.29 -11.37
N CYS A 167 -1.11 9.66 -10.80
CA CYS A 167 -2.16 10.39 -11.53
C CYS A 167 -2.96 11.35 -10.63
N MET A 168 -3.82 12.16 -11.25
CA MET A 168 -4.79 13.02 -10.56
C MET A 168 -4.20 13.90 -9.44
N GLY A 169 -3.01 14.49 -9.63
CA GLY A 169 -2.34 15.33 -8.63
C GLY A 169 -1.56 14.57 -7.56
N GLY A 170 -1.38 13.26 -7.70
CA GLY A 170 -0.56 12.44 -6.80
C GLY A 170 0.95 12.65 -6.99
N SER A 171 1.75 12.22 -6.01
CA SER A 171 3.21 12.30 -6.07
C SER A 171 3.87 11.00 -5.65
N ALA A 172 4.90 10.56 -6.38
CA ALA A 172 5.73 9.45 -5.95
C ALA A 172 7.22 9.71 -6.14
N GLU A 173 8.02 9.23 -5.21
CA GLU A 173 9.48 9.29 -5.25
C GLU A 173 10.06 7.88 -5.12
N LEU A 174 10.78 7.42 -6.13
CA LEU A 174 11.42 6.11 -6.15
C LEU A 174 12.94 6.28 -6.08
N SER A 175 13.59 5.52 -5.19
CA SER A 175 15.05 5.45 -5.07
C SER A 175 15.49 3.99 -4.94
N GLU A 176 16.56 3.60 -5.63
CA GLU A 176 17.08 2.23 -5.58
C GLU A 176 16.02 1.14 -5.88
N CYS A 177 15.01 1.48 -6.68
CA CYS A 177 13.89 0.59 -6.97
C CYS A 177 14.07 -0.15 -8.30
N ALA A 178 13.69 -1.43 -8.34
CA ALA A 178 13.66 -2.22 -9.56
C ALA A 178 12.21 -2.37 -10.06
N VAL A 179 11.92 -1.86 -11.25
CA VAL A 179 10.57 -1.83 -11.82
C VAL A 179 10.58 -2.54 -13.18
N HIS A 180 10.25 -3.82 -13.18
CA HIS A 180 10.51 -4.71 -14.32
C HIS A 180 9.40 -5.73 -14.56
N CYS A 181 9.31 -6.27 -15.78
CA CYS A 181 8.38 -7.34 -16.15
C CYS A 181 6.90 -7.00 -15.90
N ASN A 182 6.51 -5.72 -15.96
CA ASN A 182 5.09 -5.32 -15.85
C ASN A 182 4.43 -5.40 -17.24
N GLY A 183 3.11 -5.52 -17.36
CA GLY A 183 2.48 -5.77 -18.67
C GLY A 183 2.53 -4.57 -19.61
N SER A 184 2.11 -3.39 -19.15
CA SER A 184 1.95 -2.20 -20.01
C SER A 184 3.14 -1.23 -19.94
N LYS A 185 3.50 -0.75 -18.74
CA LYS A 185 4.55 0.26 -18.51
C LYS A 185 5.34 -0.07 -17.25
N SER A 186 6.59 0.38 -17.20
CA SER A 186 7.39 0.23 -15.99
C SER A 186 6.96 1.30 -14.99
N ALA A 187 7.10 2.58 -15.33
CA ALA A 187 6.55 3.67 -14.55
C ALA A 187 5.80 4.68 -15.44
N GLN A 188 4.72 5.27 -14.93
CA GLN A 188 3.95 6.29 -15.62
C GLN A 188 3.51 7.40 -14.67
N VAL A 189 3.54 8.64 -15.15
CA VAL A 189 2.90 9.80 -14.52
C VAL A 189 1.95 10.48 -15.51
N SER A 190 0.74 10.81 -15.09
CA SER A 190 -0.26 11.49 -15.91
C SER A 190 -1.01 12.57 -15.15
N ASP A 191 -1.62 13.49 -15.89
CA ASP A 191 -2.44 14.60 -15.37
C ASP A 191 -1.61 15.74 -14.78
N GLU A 192 -2.15 16.96 -14.84
CA GLU A 192 -1.54 18.13 -14.24
C GLU A 192 -1.33 17.91 -12.72
N GLU A 193 -0.31 18.57 -12.17
CA GLU A 193 0.10 18.47 -10.76
C GLU A 193 0.63 17.10 -10.31
N SER A 194 0.43 16.03 -11.09
CA SER A 194 1.01 14.74 -10.80
C SER A 194 2.52 14.74 -11.00
N ARG A 195 3.26 14.13 -10.07
CA ARG A 195 4.72 14.13 -10.10
C ARG A 195 5.32 12.77 -9.78
N LEU A 196 6.21 12.29 -10.65
CA LEU A 196 7.01 11.09 -10.40
C LEU A 196 8.49 11.44 -10.43
N VAL A 197 9.19 11.15 -9.33
CA VAL A 197 10.64 11.28 -9.22
C VAL A 197 11.28 9.91 -9.29
N LEU A 198 12.22 9.74 -10.21
CA LEU A 198 13.09 8.59 -10.31
C LEU A 198 14.50 9.02 -9.92
N SER A 199 14.91 8.67 -8.71
CA SER A 199 16.24 8.96 -8.19
C SER A 199 17.25 7.88 -8.58
N ARG A 200 18.53 8.16 -8.34
CA ARG A 200 19.65 7.21 -8.52
C ARG A 200 19.32 5.79 -8.00
N GLY A 201 19.83 4.80 -8.74
CA GLY A 201 19.69 3.38 -8.41
C GLY A 201 18.37 2.77 -8.89
N CYS A 202 17.46 3.55 -9.47
CA CYS A 202 16.27 2.98 -10.10
C CYS A 202 16.63 2.23 -11.39
N SER A 203 16.13 1.01 -11.52
CA SER A 203 16.30 0.16 -12.71
C SER A 203 14.95 -0.16 -13.32
N LEU A 204 14.71 0.28 -14.55
CA LEU A 204 13.48 0.07 -15.29
C LEU A 204 13.78 -0.72 -16.57
N ASP A 205 12.94 -1.70 -16.92
CA ASP A 205 13.06 -2.47 -18.17
C ASP A 205 12.46 -1.77 -19.39
N ARG A 206 11.64 -0.73 -19.19
CA ARG A 206 11.16 0.17 -20.23
C ARG A 206 11.25 1.61 -19.75
N GLN A 207 11.35 2.54 -20.71
CA GLN A 207 11.38 3.95 -20.41
C GLN A 207 10.11 4.38 -19.64
N PRO A 208 10.26 5.21 -18.59
CA PRO A 208 9.14 5.82 -17.89
C PRO A 208 8.39 6.77 -18.83
N VAL A 209 7.08 6.93 -18.62
CA VAL A 209 6.20 7.73 -19.48
C VAL A 209 5.58 8.87 -18.69
N ALA A 210 5.68 10.08 -19.24
CA ALA A 210 4.88 11.23 -18.83
C ALA A 210 3.78 11.49 -19.87
N ALA A 211 2.55 11.73 -19.41
CA ALA A 211 1.41 12.02 -20.28
C ALA A 211 0.52 13.11 -19.66
N SER A 212 -0.32 13.76 -20.48
CA SER A 212 -1.39 14.66 -20.01
C SER A 212 -0.95 15.71 -18.97
N GLY A 213 0.26 16.26 -19.08
CA GLY A 213 0.78 17.28 -18.15
C GLY A 213 1.52 16.75 -16.93
N GLY A 214 1.60 15.43 -16.73
CA GLY A 214 2.32 14.82 -15.62
C GLY A 214 3.84 15.10 -15.66
N ALA A 215 4.41 15.41 -14.50
CA ALA A 215 5.82 15.76 -14.37
C ALA A 215 6.67 14.53 -14.01
N LEU A 216 7.51 14.09 -14.94
CA LEU A 216 8.54 13.08 -14.69
C LEU A 216 9.89 13.77 -14.42
N VAL A 217 10.51 13.47 -13.28
CA VAL A 217 11.78 14.06 -12.85
C VAL A 217 12.81 12.95 -12.62
N HIS A 218 14.03 13.16 -13.12
CA HIS A 218 15.18 12.28 -12.87
C HIS A 218 16.20 13.01 -11.98
N LEU A 219 16.64 12.37 -10.88
CA LEU A 219 17.61 12.91 -9.92
C LEU A 219 18.83 11.99 -9.74
#